data_AF-A0A7Y3G5J7-F1
#
_entry.id   AF-A0A7Y3G5J7-F1
#
_cell.length_a   1.000
_cell.length_b   1.000
_cell.length_c   1.000
_cell.angle_alpha   90.00
_cell.angle_beta   90.00
_cell.angle_gamma   90.00
#
_symmetry.space_group_name_H-M   'P 1'
#
loop_
_entity.id
_entity.type
_entity.pdbx_description
1 polymer ?
#
loop_
_entity_poly.entity_id
_entity_poly.type
_entity_poly.pdbx_seq_one_letter_code
_entity_poly.pdbx_strand_id
1 'polypeptide(L)' 'RFATLEEVIDHYSDGVKDHPNLSATMRRPSGEPVHLDFTQEQKDALIAFMKTLTDHDLVNEEKYSDPFINQ' A
#
# COMPACT_ATOMS: atom_id res chain seq x y z
N ARG A 1 -8.70 -6.90 5.98
CA ARG A 1 -7.43 -6.59 5.27
C ARG A 1 -7.80 -6.22 3.84
N PHE A 2 -7.13 -5.23 3.27
CA PHE A 2 -7.57 -4.47 2.09
C PHE A 2 -7.44 -5.22 0.76
N ALA A 3 -8.34 -4.94 -0.17
CA ALA A 3 -8.42 -5.53 -1.50
C ALA A 3 -7.70 -4.69 -2.58
N THR A 4 -7.53 -3.39 -2.34
CA THR A 4 -6.98 -2.46 -3.33
C THR A 4 -5.87 -1.57 -2.75
N LEU A 5 -5.07 -0.96 -3.62
CA LEU A 5 -4.04 0.00 -3.19
C LEU A 5 -4.69 1.26 -2.60
N GLU A 6 -5.82 1.67 -3.15
CA GLU A 6 -6.64 2.79 -2.68
C GLU A 6 -7.05 2.58 -1.21
N GLU A 7 -7.57 1.40 -0.87
CA GLU A 7 -7.97 1.08 0.51
C GLU A 7 -6.79 1.05 1.49
N VAL A 8 -5.60 0.62 1.03
CA VAL A 8 -4.39 0.69 1.84
C VAL A 8 -3.99 2.14 2.11
N ILE A 9 -4.02 2.99 1.08
CA ILE A 9 -3.66 4.40 1.20
C ILE A 9 -4.66 5.13 2.10
N ASP A 10 -5.95 4.87 1.94
CA ASP A 10 -7.00 5.43 2.80
C ASP A 10 -6.78 5.04 4.27
N HIS A 11 -6.42 3.78 4.54
CA HIS A 11 -6.11 3.35 5.89
C HIS A 11 -5.00 4.19 6.57
N TYR A 12 -3.94 4.51 5.84
CA TYR A 12 -2.83 5.32 6.39
C TYR A 12 -3.10 6.82 6.33
N SER A 13 -4.00 7.27 5.46
CA SER A 13 -4.45 8.67 5.40
C SER A 13 -5.19 9.04 6.67
N ASP A 14 -6.29 8.35 6.97
CA ASP A 14 -7.24 8.71 8.04
C ASP A 14 -7.81 7.48 8.79
N GLY A 15 -7.61 6.27 8.27
CA GLY A 15 -8.20 5.05 8.83
C GLY A 15 -7.46 4.39 10.00
N VAL A 16 -6.31 4.93 10.44
CA VAL A 16 -5.54 4.37 11.57
C VAL A 16 -6.30 4.59 12.88
N LYS A 17 -6.74 3.51 13.51
CA LYS A 17 -7.46 3.58 14.79
C LYS A 17 -6.52 3.48 15.97
N ASP A 18 -6.86 4.19 17.04
CA ASP A 18 -6.18 4.01 18.31
C ASP A 18 -6.46 2.61 18.87
N HIS A 19 -5.39 1.85 19.11
CA HIS A 19 -5.46 0.49 19.64
C HIS A 19 -4.27 0.22 20.56
N PRO A 20 -4.41 -0.53 21.67
CA PRO A 20 -3.30 -0.82 22.59
C PRO A 20 -2.04 -1.40 21.92
N ASN A 21 -2.21 -2.13 20.82
CA ASN A 21 -1.11 -2.72 20.05
C ASN A 21 -0.56 -1.81 18.92
N LEU A 22 -1.00 -0.55 18.82
CA LEU A 22 -0.47 0.41 17.85
C LEU A 22 0.95 0.83 18.28
N SER A 23 1.90 0.69 17.35
CA SER A 23 3.31 1.06 17.58
C SER A 23 3.44 2.50 18.09
N ALA A 24 4.39 2.72 19.01
CA ALA A 24 4.72 4.05 19.52
C ALA A 24 5.15 5.03 18.40
N THR A 25 5.75 4.53 17.32
CA THR A 25 6.14 5.34 16.15
C THR A 25 4.95 5.84 15.33
N MET A 26 3.79 5.21 15.48
CA MET A 26 2.54 5.57 14.79
C MET A 26 1.63 6.41 15.70
N ARG A 27 2.18 6.93 16.81
CA ARG A 27 1.50 7.83 17.74
C ARG A 27 2.21 9.17 17.77
N ARG A 28 1.44 10.25 17.79
CA ARG A 28 1.94 11.60 18.07
C ARG A 28 2.41 11.70 19.53
N PRO A 29 3.21 12.71 19.90
CA PRO A 29 3.56 12.96 21.30
C PRO A 29 2.35 13.12 22.23
N SER A 30 1.18 13.49 21.68
CA SER A 30 -0.11 13.55 22.41
C SER A 30 -0.72 12.17 22.71
N GLY A 31 -0.17 11.09 22.16
CA GLY A 31 -0.69 9.72 22.27
C GLY A 31 -1.67 9.31 21.17
N GLU A 32 -2.19 10.27 20.40
CA GLU A 32 -3.12 10.04 19.30
C GLU A 32 -2.46 9.33 18.10
N PRO A 33 -3.19 8.52 17.34
CA PRO A 33 -2.69 7.95 16.09
C PRO A 33 -2.22 9.04 15.12
N VAL A 34 -1.17 8.73 14.37
CA VAL A 34 -0.73 9.56 13.25
C VAL A 34 -1.69 9.34 12.08
N HIS A 35 -2.22 10.45 11.59
CA HIS A 35 -2.96 10.54 10.33
C HIS A 35 -2.16 11.43 9.39
N LEU A 36 -2.09 11.04 8.12
CA LEU A 36 -1.37 11.78 7.07
C LEU A 36 -2.29 12.75 6.33
N ASP A 37 -3.61 12.56 6.44
CA ASP A 37 -4.64 13.47 5.92
C ASP A 37 -4.40 13.85 4.45
N PHE A 38 -4.18 12.84 3.60
CA PHE A 38 -3.88 13.06 2.19
C PHE A 38 -5.06 13.68 1.43
N THR A 39 -4.77 14.66 0.58
CA THR A 39 -5.72 15.11 -0.44
C THR A 39 -5.92 14.05 -1.51
N GLN A 40 -7.01 14.13 -2.28
CA GLN A 40 -7.24 13.19 -3.39
C GLN A 40 -6.08 13.22 -4.39
N GLU A 41 -5.55 14.39 -4.71
CA GLU A 41 -4.41 14.54 -5.61
C GLU A 41 -3.15 13.83 -5.09
N GLN A 42 -2.88 13.90 -3.79
CA GLN A 42 -1.76 13.19 -3.17
C GLN A 42 -1.96 11.67 -3.19
N LYS A 43 -3.20 11.20 -2.97
CA LYS A 43 -3.53 9.77 -3.07
C LYS A 43 -3.31 9.28 -4.50
N ASP A 44 -3.81 10.00 -5.50
CA ASP A 44 -3.67 9.66 -6.91
C ASP A 44 -2.20 9.64 -7.35
N ALA A 45 -1.41 10.62 -6.92
CA ALA A 45 0.02 10.68 -7.20
C ALA A 45 0.79 9.51 -6.56
N LEU A 46 0.44 9.13 -5.33
CA LEU A 46 1.04 7.98 -4.65
C LEU A 46 0.68 6.67 -5.36
N ILE A 47 -0.57 6.49 -5.77
CA ILE A 47 -1.01 5.33 -6.56
C ILE A 47 -0.23 5.26 -7.87
N ALA A 48 -0.10 6.39 -8.57
CA ALA A 48 0.65 6.47 -9.81
C ALA A 48 2.12 6.08 -9.58
N PHE A 49 2.74 6.59 -8.52
CA PHE A 49 4.10 6.21 -8.13
C PHE A 49 4.23 4.72 -7.81
N MET A 50 3.33 4.13 -7.01
CA MET A 50 3.40 2.70 -6.68
C MET A 50 3.23 1.82 -7.92
N LYS A 51 2.41 2.25 -8.89
CA LYS A 51 2.25 1.53 -10.16
C LYS A 51 3.52 1.49 -11.00
N THR A 52 4.45 2.45 -10.84
CA THR A 52 5.75 2.42 -11.54
C THR A 52 6.70 1.34 -11.02
N LEU A 53 6.41 0.76 -9.85
CA LEU A 53 7.21 -0.32 -9.27
C LEU A 53 6.87 -1.70 -9.85
N THR A 54 5.95 -1.76 -10.82
CA THR A 54 5.61 -3.00 -11.52
C THR A 54 6.70 -3.34 -12.51
N ASP A 55 7.40 -4.45 -12.28
CA ASP A 55 8.35 -5.00 -13.25
C ASP A 55 7.61 -5.78 -14.34
N HIS A 56 7.54 -5.20 -15.54
CA HIS A 56 6.85 -5.80 -16.67
C HIS A 56 7.67 -6.90 -17.36
N ASP A 57 8.99 -6.90 -17.21
CA ASP A 57 9.83 -7.92 -17.84
C ASP A 57 9.72 -9.22 -17.05
N LEU A 58 9.83 -9.15 -15.71
CA LEU A 58 9.72 -10.31 -14.83
C LEU A 58 8.39 -11.05 -15.00
N VAL A 59 7.28 -10.32 -15.16
CA VAL A 59 5.93 -10.89 -15.25
C VAL A 59 5.67 -11.60 -16.59
N ASN A 60 6.33 -11.18 -17.67
CA ASN A 60 6.06 -11.69 -19.03
C ASN A 60 7.17 -12.58 -19.59
N GLU A 61 8.28 -12.73 -18.87
CA GLU A 61 9.43 -13.50 -19.33
C GLU A 61 9.19 -15.01 -19.25
N GLU A 62 9.36 -15.71 -20.37
CA GLU A 62 9.14 -17.16 -20.52
C GLU A 62 10.04 -17.95 -19.56
N LYS A 63 11.27 -17.49 -19.33
CA LYS A 63 12.20 -18.11 -18.38
C LYS A 63 11.61 -18.28 -16.96
N TYR A 64 10.68 -17.42 -16.54
CA TYR A 64 10.05 -17.47 -15.22
C TYR A 64 8.59 -17.97 -15.25
N SER A 65 8.12 -18.39 -16.42
CA SER A 65 6.76 -18.91 -16.61
C SER A 65 6.65 -20.38 -16.17
N ASP A 66 5.41 -20.88 -16.02
CA ASP A 66 5.16 -22.28 -15.68
C ASP A 66 5.72 -23.22 -16.78
N PRO A 67 6.67 -24.13 -16.47
CA PRO A 67 7.26 -25.00 -17.48
C PRO A 67 6.39 -26.22 -17.84
N PHE A 68 5.24 -26.43 -17.20
CA PHE A 68 4.45 -27.67 -17.35
C PHE A 68 3.12 -27.52 -18.09
N ILE A 69 2.96 -26.47 -18.90
CA ILE A 69 1.69 -26.11 -19.57
C ILE A 69 1.16 -27.20 -20.54
N ASN A 70 1.98 -28.18 -20.93
CA ASN A 70 1.63 -29.25 -21.89
C ASN A 70 1.79 -30.69 -21.32
N GLN A 71 1.66 -30.89 -20.01
CA GLN A 71 1.74 -32.22 -19.38
C GLN A 71 0.37 -32.87 -19.16
#